data_AF-A0A9E2HKM1-F1
#
_entry.id   AF-A0A9E2HKM1-F1
#
_cell.length_a   1.000
_cell.length_b   1.000
_cell.length_c   1.000
_cell.angle_alpha   90.00
_cell.angle_beta   90.00
_cell.angle_gamma   90.00
#
_symmetry.space_group_name_H-M   'P 1'
#
loop_
_entity.id
_entity.type
_entity.pdbx_description
1 polymer ?
#
loop_
_entity_poly.entity_id
_entity_poly.type
_entity_poly.pdbx_seq_one_letter_code
_entity_poly.pdbx_strand_id
1 'polypeptide(L)'
;EFKGTGNSEIVLDRKVADKRIFPAIDVLKSGTRKEELTTPKDQLAKTYVLRRILNPMGPQDAIEFLIDKLRQSKNNADFFQSMNT
;
A
#
# COMPACT_ATOMS: atom_id res chain seq x y z
N GLU A 1 -9.88 8.40 21.30
CA GLU A 1 -10.23 9.53 20.42
C GLU A 1 -9.15 9.96 19.40
N PHE A 2 -7.98 9.30 19.27
CA PHE A 2 -6.89 9.82 18.42
C PHE A 2 -7.06 9.69 16.89
N LYS A 3 -7.99 8.86 16.42
CA LYS A 3 -8.26 8.67 14.98
C LYS A 3 -8.92 9.89 14.32
N GLY A 4 -9.62 10.71 15.12
CA GLY A 4 -10.33 11.90 14.63
C GLY A 4 -9.42 13.09 14.32
N THR A 5 -8.26 13.16 14.98
CA THR A 5 -7.33 14.29 14.93
C THR A 5 -6.16 14.09 13.97
N GLY A 6 -5.80 12.84 13.66
CA GLY A 6 -4.73 12.51 12.71
C GLY A 6 -5.15 12.67 11.24
N ASN A 7 -4.18 12.99 10.39
CA ASN A 7 -4.35 13.05 8.92
C ASN A 7 -3.65 11.91 8.18
N SER A 8 -2.85 11.09 8.87
CA SER A 8 -2.15 9.94 8.30
C SER A 8 -2.15 8.77 9.29
N GLU A 9 -2.50 7.58 8.80
CA GLU A 9 -2.55 6.35 9.59
C GLU A 9 -1.78 5.26 8.87
N ILE A 10 -0.83 4.63 9.57
CA ILE A 10 -0.15 3.42 9.13
C ILE A 10 -0.55 2.31 10.11
N VAL A 11 -1.35 1.37 9.61
CA VAL A 11 -1.88 0.27 10.41
C VAL A 11 -0.99 -0.95 10.20
N LEU A 12 -0.56 -1.56 11.31
CA LEU A 12 0.21 -2.80 11.29
C LEU A 12 -0.68 -3.98 11.71
N ASP A 13 -0.54 -5.11 11.03
CA ASP A 13 -1.31 -6.32 11.33
C ASP A 13 -0.46 -7.35 12.09
N ARG A 14 -0.95 -7.76 13.26
CA ARG A 14 -0.27 -8.73 14.13
C ARG A 14 -0.14 -10.11 13.47
N LYS A 15 -1.17 -10.59 12.76
CA LYS A 15 -1.16 -11.92 12.13
C LYS A 15 -0.12 -11.99 11.02
N VAL A 16 0.07 -10.88 10.30
CA VAL A 16 1.14 -10.75 9.30
C VAL A 16 2.52 -10.79 9.96
N ALA A 17 2.70 -10.06 11.06
CA ALA A 17 3.95 -10.06 11.83
C ALA A 17 4.28 -11.44 12.44
N ASP A 18 3.27 -12.15 12.97
CA ASP A 18 3.44 -13.49 13.55
C ASP A 18 3.94 -14.51 12.50
N LYS A 19 3.59 -14.31 11.23
CA LYS A 19 4.09 -15.06 10.08
C LYS A 19 5.45 -14.59 9.55
N ARG A 20 6.09 -13.63 10.21
CA ARG A 20 7.39 -13.05 9.86
C ARG A 20 7.42 -12.35 8.50
N ILE A 21 6.28 -11.82 8.06
CA ILE A 21 6.21 -11.02 6.83
C ILE A 21 6.44 -9.56 7.19
N PHE A 22 7.47 -8.96 6.62
CA PHE A 22 7.84 -7.57 6.88
C PHE A 22 8.02 -6.80 5.57
N PRO A 23 7.51 -5.56 5.48
CA PRO A 23 6.79 -4.81 6.53
C PRO A 23 5.36 -5.33 6.76
N ALA A 24 4.91 -5.41 8.02
CA ALA A 24 3.61 -5.97 8.40
C ALA A 24 2.46 -4.96 8.28
N ILE A 25 2.39 -4.23 7.15
CA ILE A 25 1.43 -3.14 6.94
C ILE A 25 0.11 -3.67 6.39
N ASP A 26 -0.99 -3.26 7.02
CA ASP A 26 -2.33 -3.39 6.44
C ASP A 26 -2.55 -2.22 5.46
N VAL A 27 -2.23 -2.46 4.18
CA VAL A 27 -2.27 -1.46 3.11
C VAL A 27 -3.70 -0.94 2.87
N LEU A 28 -4.71 -1.77 3.11
CA LEU A 28 -6.11 -1.42 2.89
C LEU A 28 -6.63 -0.46 3.98
N LYS A 29 -6.23 -0.68 5.23
CA LYS A 29 -6.60 0.21 6.35
C LYS A 29 -5.71 1.45 6.47
N SER A 30 -4.50 1.41 5.93
CA SER A 30 -3.56 2.53 5.97
C SER A 30 -3.92 3.60 4.92
N GLY A 31 -3.68 4.87 5.22
CA GLY A 31 -3.94 5.96 4.29
C GLY A 31 -3.69 7.34 4.86
N THR A 32 -3.67 8.32 3.97
CA THR A 32 -3.44 9.74 4.30
C THR A 32 -4.58 10.56 3.71
N ARG A 33 -5.14 11.48 4.51
CA ARG A 33 -6.15 12.43 4.04
C ARG A 33 -5.49 13.48 3.15
N LYS A 34 -6.18 13.88 2.08
CA LYS A 34 -5.69 14.85 1.09
C LYS A 34 -4.36 14.44 0.44
N GLU A 35 -4.19 13.14 0.15
CA GLU A 35 -2.98 12.60 -0.46
C GLU A 35 -2.67 13.22 -1.84
N GLU A 36 -3.67 13.78 -2.53
CA GLU A 36 -3.53 14.52 -3.79
C GLU A 36 -2.67 15.79 -3.70
N LEU A 37 -2.46 16.33 -2.49
CA LEU A 37 -1.57 17.48 -2.27
C LEU A 37 -0.09 17.08 -2.19
N THR A 38 0.19 15.80 -1.94
CA THR A 38 1.54 15.28 -1.69
C THR A 38 2.01 14.30 -2.77
N THR A 39 1.06 13.71 -3.50
CA THR A 39 1.34 12.69 -4.50
C THR A 39 1.01 13.24 -5.90
N PRO A 40 1.93 13.13 -6.87
CA PRO A 40 1.65 13.46 -8.26
C PRO A 40 0.40 12.73 -8.80
N LYS A 41 -0.39 13.42 -9.64
CA LYS A 41 -1.70 12.89 -10.12
C LYS A 41 -1.58 11.54 -10.85
N ASP A 42 -0.51 11.35 -11.60
CA ASP A 42 -0.21 10.11 -12.32
C ASP A 42 0.08 8.94 -11.37
N GLN A 43 0.84 9.18 -10.30
CA GLN A 43 1.10 8.17 -9.26
C GLN A 43 -0.14 7.89 -8.42
N LEU A 44 -0.95 8.91 -8.16
CA LEU A 44 -2.20 8.76 -7.41
C LEU A 44 -3.19 7.85 -8.14
N ALA A 45 -3.36 8.05 -9.45
CA ALA A 45 -4.20 7.18 -10.28
C ALA A 45 -3.72 5.71 -10.24
N LYS A 46 -2.41 5.48 -10.34
CA LYS A 46 -1.83 4.13 -10.24
C LYS A 46 -2.03 3.52 -8.86
N THR A 47 -1.88 4.31 -7.80
CA THR A 47 -2.13 3.88 -6.43
C THR A 47 -3.58 3.43 -6.23
N TYR A 48 -4.56 4.12 -6.85
CA TYR A 48 -5.96 3.69 -6.82
C TYR A 48 -6.20 2.38 -7.56
N VAL A 49 -5.56 2.17 -8.71
CA VAL A 49 -5.64 0.89 -9.43
C VAL A 49 -5.04 -0.23 -8.57
N LEU A 50 -3.87 0.00 -7.97
CA LEU A 50 -3.23 -0.95 -7.05
C LEU A 50 -4.15 -1.29 -5.88
N ARG A 51 -4.74 -0.30 -5.21
CA ARG A 51 -5.70 -0.52 -4.11
C ARG A 51 -6.90 -1.36 -4.54
N ARG A 52 -7.43 -1.16 -5.76
CA ARG A 52 -8.52 -1.98 -6.30
C ARG A 52 -8.12 -3.44 -6.50
N ILE A 53 -6.89 -3.69 -6.96
CA ILE A 53 -6.35 -5.05 -7.13
C ILE A 53 -6.15 -5.73 -5.77
N LEU A 54 -5.70 -4.99 -4.76
CA LEU A 54 -5.46 -5.51 -3.41
C LEU A 54 -6.75 -5.70 -2.59
N ASN A 55 -7.82 -4.95 -2.88
CA ASN A 55 -9.06 -4.97 -2.09
C ASN A 55 -9.76 -6.34 -1.95
N PRO A 56 -9.83 -7.20 -2.98
CA PRO A 56 -10.40 -8.55 -2.82
C PRO A 56 -9.47 -9.51 -2.07
N MET A 57 -8.21 -9.14 -1.82
CA MET A 57 -7.24 -9.97 -1.11
C MET A 57 -7.36 -9.76 0.40
N GLY A 58 -7.03 -10.78 1.19
CA GLY A 58 -6.83 -10.60 2.64
C GLY A 58 -5.60 -9.71 2.91
N PRO A 59 -5.50 -9.03 4.07
CA PRO A 59 -4.37 -8.15 4.39
C PRO A 59 -3.00 -8.83 4.24
N GLN A 60 -2.92 -10.12 4.54
CA GLN A 60 -1.71 -10.92 4.39
C GLN A 60 -1.36 -11.17 2.92
N ASP A 61 -2.30 -11.69 2.13
CA ASP A 61 -2.06 -11.98 0.71
C ASP A 61 -1.75 -10.69 -0.06
N ALA A 62 -2.40 -9.58 0.32
CA ALA A 62 -2.17 -8.27 -0.26
C ALA A 62 -0.73 -7.78 -0.05
N ILE A 63 -0.19 -7.90 1.17
CA ILE A 63 1.17 -7.43 1.46
C ILE A 63 2.23 -8.36 0.87
N GLU A 64 1.99 -9.67 0.86
CA GLU A 64 2.87 -10.64 0.18
C GLU A 64 2.93 -10.36 -1.33
N PHE A 65 1.77 -10.22 -1.98
CA PHE A 65 1.68 -9.86 -3.39
C PHE A 65 2.40 -8.54 -3.69
N LEU A 66 2.21 -7.52 -2.85
CA LEU A 66 2.86 -6.23 -3.03
C LEU A 66 4.39 -6.35 -2.89
N ILE A 67 4.88 -7.05 -1.86
CA ILE A 67 6.32 -7.26 -1.65
C ILE A 67 6.93 -8.00 -2.84
N ASP A 68 6.27 -9.04 -3.36
CA ASP A 68 6.76 -9.82 -4.49
C ASP A 68 6.87 -8.98 -5.76
N LYS A 69 5.92 -8.06 -5.99
CA LYS A 69 6.00 -7.12 -7.12
C LYS A 69 7.07 -6.06 -6.93
N LEU A 70 7.19 -5.50 -5.71
CA LEU A 70 8.22 -4.50 -5.42
C LEU A 70 9.64 -5.08 -5.57
N ARG A 71 9.85 -6.34 -5.19
CA ARG A 71 11.15 -7.04 -5.35
C ARG A 71 11.60 -7.19 -6.80
N GLN A 72 10.68 -7.14 -7.77
CA GLN A 72 11.00 -7.19 -9.20
C GLN A 72 11.49 -5.84 -9.74
N SER A 73 11.37 -4.77 -8.95
CA SER A 73 11.76 -3.41 -9.31
C SER A 73 12.90 -2.91 -8.44
N LYS A 74 13.78 -2.06 -9.01
CA LYS A 74 14.86 -1.45 -8.24
C LYS A 74 14.36 -0.27 -7.40
N ASN A 75 13.33 0.42 -7.88
CA ASN A 75 12.75 1.59 -7.24
C ASN A 75 11.25 1.71 -7.56
N ASN A 76 10.55 2.58 -6.84
CA ASN A 76 9.10 2.77 -6.99
C ASN A 76 8.69 3.33 -8.36
N ALA A 77 9.56 4.10 -9.03
CA ALA A 77 9.26 4.64 -10.36
C ALA A 77 9.22 3.50 -11.39
N ASP A 78 10.19 2.58 -11.34
CA ASP A 78 10.22 1.37 -12.17
C ASP A 78 8.98 0.50 -11.91
N PHE A 79 8.61 0.32 -10.65
CA PHE A 79 7.39 -0.40 -10.27
C PHE A 79 6.14 0.22 -10.90
N PHE A 80 5.94 1.53 -10.72
CA PHE A 80 4.80 2.23 -11.31
C PHE A 80 4.83 2.23 -12.84
N GLN A 81 6.01 2.16 -13.47
CA GLN A 81 6.10 2.02 -14.92
C GLN A 81 5.68 0.62 -15.37
N SER A 82 6.04 -0.43 -14.64
CA SER A 82 5.65 -1.81 -14.95
C SER A 82 4.13 -2.05 -14.90
N MET A 83 3.40 -1.25 -14.10
CA MET A 83 1.93 -1.28 -14.04
C MET A 83 1.23 -0.69 -15.28
N ASN A 84 1.95 0.03 -16.14
CA ASN A 84 1.42 0.64 -17.36
C ASN A 84 1.45 -0.30 -18.58
N THR A 85 1.68 -1.60 -18.36
CA THR A 85 1.73 -2.65 -19.39
C THR A 85 0.64 -3.66 -19.11
#